data_AF-A0A211ZIH9-F1
#
_entry.id   AF-A0A211ZIH9-F1
#
_cell.length_a   1.000
_cell.length_b   1.000
_cell.length_c   1.000
_cell.angle_alpha   90.00
_cell.angle_beta   90.00
_cell.angle_gamma   90.00
#
_symmetry.space_group_name_H-M   'P 1'
#
loop_
_entity.id
_entity.type
_entity.pdbx_description
1 polymer ?
#
loop_
_entity_poly.entity_id
_entity_poly.type
_entity_poly.pdbx_seq_one_letter_code
_entity_poly.pdbx_strand_id
1 'polypeptide(L)'
;MSLRLLLAALLALGAAGPAAAAEPAKHRFTELAPIPLKPGPNTIERFAPDGRSAIVTLGWRENGNAHGYDLYLVLMAGNGGMPEVVGFDTLTKDGGGFEDTIRDDPHTGEDVVRSVRFVRGKIDGQPGTFVFVAQRGFDPEEGIPGPSLVDYTVYRLVPGEDVGTTSDMFQPVETARSATRFCHAEKALLQQYGLPLTRSYAGPDTADGC
;
A
#
# COMPACT_ATOMS: atom_id res chain seq x y z
N MET A 1 -46.51 5.61 59.98
CA MET A 1 -47.30 5.37 58.74
C MET A 1 -47.01 6.56 57.83
N SER A 2 -46.41 6.46 56.65
CA SER A 2 -46.22 5.32 55.75
C SER A 2 -44.94 5.45 54.94
N LEU A 3 -44.35 4.28 54.70
CA LEU A 3 -43.18 3.93 53.91
C LEU A 3 -43.58 3.79 52.42
N ARG A 4 -42.59 3.90 51.51
CA ARG A 4 -42.59 3.52 50.06
C ARG A 4 -42.97 4.70 49.13
N LEU A 5 -42.20 5.05 48.09
CA LEU A 5 -41.64 4.21 47.04
C LEU A 5 -40.19 4.55 46.64
N LEU A 6 -39.51 3.49 46.19
CA LEU A 6 -38.16 3.39 45.64
C LEU A 6 -38.14 3.56 44.10
N LEU A 7 -36.91 3.74 43.58
CA LEU A 7 -36.41 3.33 42.26
C LEU A 7 -36.90 4.14 41.03
N ALA A 8 -36.09 4.48 40.02
CA ALA A 8 -34.78 3.98 39.61
C ALA A 8 -34.06 5.06 38.77
N ALA A 9 -32.82 5.38 39.13
CA ALA A 9 -31.88 6.05 38.23
C ALA A 9 -30.94 4.98 37.69
N LEU A 10 -31.33 4.36 36.57
CA LEU A 10 -30.47 3.44 35.82
C LEU A 10 -29.47 4.29 35.03
N LEU A 11 -28.25 4.32 35.54
CA LEU A 11 -27.04 4.71 34.82
C LEU A 11 -26.95 3.91 33.52
N ALA A 12 -27.25 4.55 32.39
CA ALA A 12 -26.81 4.08 31.09
C ALA A 12 -25.32 4.40 30.94
N LEU A 13 -24.45 3.64 31.62
CA LEU A 13 -23.06 3.50 31.19
C LEU A 13 -23.09 2.68 29.91
N GLY A 14 -23.21 3.37 28.78
CA GLY A 14 -22.90 2.79 27.49
C GLY A 14 -21.47 2.27 27.54
N ALA A 15 -21.33 0.96 27.49
CA ALA A 15 -20.06 0.32 27.24
C ALA A 15 -19.61 0.74 25.84
N ALA A 16 -18.80 1.79 25.76
CA ALA A 16 -17.94 2.00 24.60
C ALA A 16 -17.02 0.77 24.56
N GLY A 17 -17.34 -0.18 23.68
CA GLY A 17 -16.44 -1.28 23.39
C GLY A 17 -15.06 -0.72 23.05
N PRO A 18 -13.97 -1.40 23.42
CA PRO A 18 -12.64 -0.92 23.08
C PRO A 18 -12.58 -0.72 21.57
N ALA A 19 -12.43 0.53 21.13
CA ALA A 19 -12.05 0.82 19.77
C ALA A 19 -10.74 0.05 19.54
N ALA A 20 -10.76 -0.91 18.61
CA ALA A 20 -9.56 -1.63 18.22
C ALA A 20 -8.55 -0.57 17.75
N ALA A 21 -7.56 -0.28 18.60
CA ALA A 21 -6.49 0.64 18.25
C ALA A 21 -5.74 0.03 17.07
N ALA A 22 -5.50 0.83 16.02
CA ALA A 22 -4.58 0.44 14.96
C ALA A 22 -3.26 -0.04 15.59
N GLU A 23 -2.67 -1.10 15.05
CA GLU A 23 -1.32 -1.47 15.46
C GLU A 23 -0.39 -0.27 15.20
N PRO A 24 0.38 0.18 16.21
CA PRO A 24 1.32 1.27 16.01
C PRO A 24 2.34 0.85 14.95
N ALA A 25 2.63 1.75 14.00
CA ALA A 25 3.65 1.53 12.99
C ALA A 25 4.97 1.14 13.66
N LYS A 26 5.57 0.04 13.23
CA LYS A 26 6.82 -0.46 13.82
C LYS A 26 7.98 0.46 13.47
N HIS A 27 7.92 1.04 12.28
CA HIS A 27 8.93 1.93 11.73
C HIS A 27 8.47 3.37 11.61
N ARG A 28 9.41 4.30 11.75
CA ARG A 28 9.18 5.72 11.49
C ARG A 28 9.54 6.06 10.04
N PHE A 29 8.53 6.44 9.26
CA PHE A 29 8.69 6.93 7.89
C PHE A 29 8.82 8.45 7.86
N THR A 30 9.82 8.97 7.15
CA THR A 30 10.05 10.42 7.00
C THR A 30 10.55 10.76 5.60
N GLU A 31 10.41 12.04 5.22
CA GLU A 31 10.91 12.56 3.93
C GLU A 31 10.37 11.80 2.72
N LEU A 32 9.12 11.33 2.80
CA LEU A 32 8.48 10.56 1.74
C LEU A 32 8.21 11.46 0.52
N ALA A 33 8.85 11.14 -0.59
CA ALA A 33 8.70 11.80 -1.88
C ALA A 33 8.33 10.75 -2.94
N PRO A 34 7.09 10.76 -3.46
CA PRO A 34 6.70 9.88 -4.55
C PRO A 34 7.60 10.06 -5.77
N ILE A 35 7.97 8.94 -6.39
CA ILE A 35 8.72 8.92 -7.65
C ILE A 35 7.70 9.09 -8.78
N PRO A 36 7.72 10.21 -9.54
CA PRO A 36 6.78 10.40 -10.63
C PRO A 36 7.12 9.45 -11.79
N LEU A 37 6.13 8.71 -12.26
CA LEU A 37 6.24 7.80 -13.40
C LEU A 37 5.35 8.29 -14.55
N LYS A 38 5.84 8.15 -15.77
CA LYS A 38 5.04 8.27 -17.00
C LYS A 38 4.82 6.88 -17.61
N PRO A 39 3.78 6.69 -18.45
CA PRO A 39 3.61 5.46 -19.20
C PRO A 39 4.87 5.09 -20.00
N GLY A 40 5.22 3.81 -20.00
CA GLY A 40 6.45 3.27 -20.57
C GLY A 40 7.64 3.27 -19.60
N PRO A 41 8.88 3.17 -20.12
CA PRO A 41 10.08 3.08 -19.30
C PRO A 41 10.47 4.44 -18.67
N ASN A 42 10.81 4.40 -17.38
CA ASN A 42 11.29 5.54 -16.59
C ASN A 42 12.67 5.23 -16.01
N THR A 43 13.71 5.94 -16.44
CA THR A 43 15.03 5.84 -15.80
C THR A 43 15.02 6.65 -14.51
N ILE A 44 15.24 5.97 -13.39
CA ILE A 44 15.33 6.58 -12.07
C ILE A 44 16.78 6.48 -11.60
N GLU A 45 17.48 7.61 -11.57
CA GLU A 45 18.87 7.68 -11.09
C GLU A 45 18.94 7.35 -9.60
N ARG A 46 20.07 6.81 -9.11
CA ARG A 46 20.29 6.59 -7.66
C ARG A 46 19.10 5.90 -6.99
N PHE A 47 18.62 4.83 -7.63
CA PHE A 47 17.45 4.05 -7.19
C PHE A 47 17.81 3.11 -6.05
N ALA A 48 18.96 2.44 -6.16
CA ALA A 48 19.50 1.60 -5.10
C ALA A 48 20.38 2.38 -4.11
N PRO A 49 20.55 1.86 -2.88
CA PRO A 49 21.43 2.47 -1.87
C PRO A 49 22.89 2.64 -2.33
N ASP A 50 23.35 1.79 -3.24
CA ASP A 50 24.68 1.83 -3.84
C ASP A 50 24.82 2.86 -5.00
N GLY A 51 23.74 3.58 -5.32
CA GLY A 51 23.71 4.59 -6.37
C GLY A 51 23.35 4.07 -7.77
N ARG A 52 23.15 2.75 -7.95
CA ARG A 52 22.70 2.21 -9.23
C ARG A 52 21.33 2.78 -9.63
N SER A 53 21.16 2.99 -10.93
CA SER A 53 19.88 3.44 -11.50
C SER A 53 18.98 2.24 -11.80
N ALA A 54 17.68 2.47 -11.84
CA ALA A 54 16.70 1.49 -12.30
C ALA A 54 15.91 2.02 -13.50
N ILE A 55 15.31 1.11 -14.26
CA ILE A 55 14.25 1.40 -15.20
C ILE A 55 12.95 0.87 -14.59
N VAL A 56 12.03 1.76 -14.24
CA VAL A 56 10.67 1.40 -13.84
C VAL A 56 9.76 1.55 -15.04
N THR A 57 9.24 0.44 -15.56
CA THR A 57 8.30 0.45 -16.68
C THR A 57 6.88 0.45 -16.14
N LEU A 58 6.13 1.50 -16.44
CA LEU A 58 4.70 1.61 -16.18
C LEU A 58 3.93 1.17 -17.43
N GLY A 59 3.31 0.00 -17.36
CA GLY A 59 2.44 -0.53 -18.42
C GLY A 59 0.97 -0.42 -18.03
N TRP A 60 0.10 -0.23 -19.03
CA TRP A 60 -1.34 -0.40 -18.87
C TRP A 60 -1.73 -1.78 -19.36
N ARG A 61 -2.34 -2.60 -18.49
CA ARG A 61 -2.97 -3.85 -18.89
C ARG A 61 -4.43 -3.59 -19.23
N GLU A 62 -4.70 -3.56 -20.53
CA GLU A 62 -6.07 -3.61 -21.05
C GLU A 62 -6.68 -4.99 -20.77
N ASN A 63 -7.90 -5.03 -20.27
CA ASN A 63 -8.62 -6.28 -19.98
C ASN A 63 -9.99 -6.37 -20.66
N GLY A 64 -10.29 -5.43 -21.58
CA GLY A 64 -11.50 -5.48 -22.41
C GLY A 64 -12.76 -5.01 -21.71
N ASN A 65 -12.63 -4.35 -20.55
CA ASN A 65 -13.70 -3.66 -19.83
C ASN A 65 -13.16 -2.36 -19.20
N ALA A 66 -13.96 -1.69 -18.37
CA ALA A 66 -13.58 -0.41 -17.76
C ALA A 66 -12.55 -0.52 -16.61
N HIS A 67 -11.91 -1.69 -16.43
CA HIS A 67 -11.11 -2.03 -15.26
C HIS A 67 -9.68 -2.44 -15.62
N GLY A 68 -9.12 -1.94 -16.73
CA GLY A 68 -7.69 -2.08 -17.01
C GLY A 68 -6.86 -1.48 -15.86
N TYR A 69 -5.57 -1.83 -15.77
CA TYR A 69 -4.79 -1.47 -14.60
C TYR A 69 -3.30 -1.22 -14.88
N ASP A 70 -2.70 -0.42 -14.01
CA ASP A 70 -1.27 -0.13 -14.04
C ASP A 70 -0.46 -1.33 -13.52
N LEU A 71 0.53 -1.74 -14.30
CA LEU A 71 1.49 -2.80 -14.00
C LEU A 71 2.90 -2.22 -14.02
N TYR A 72 3.68 -2.53 -13.00
CA TYR A 72 5.02 -2.01 -12.80
C TYR A 72 6.03 -3.15 -12.90
N LEU A 73 7.00 -2.99 -13.80
CA LEU A 73 8.19 -3.84 -13.92
C LEU A 73 9.42 -3.01 -13.57
N VAL A 74 10.30 -3.53 -12.72
CA VAL A 74 11.53 -2.85 -12.32
C VAL A 74 12.72 -3.62 -12.85
N LEU A 75 13.58 -2.92 -13.59
CA LEU A 75 14.82 -3.47 -14.14
C LEU A 75 16.01 -2.72 -13.55
N MET A 76 17.05 -3.45 -13.17
CA MET A 76 18.32 -2.88 -12.73
C MET A 76 19.47 -3.47 -13.53
N ALA A 77 20.63 -2.80 -13.48
CA ALA A 77 21.83 -3.30 -14.13
C ALA A 77 22.23 -4.65 -13.49
N GLY A 78 22.15 -5.71 -14.28
CA GLY A 78 22.58 -7.05 -13.89
C GLY A 78 24.01 -7.35 -14.31
N ASN A 79 24.45 -8.56 -13.99
CA ASN A 79 25.77 -9.02 -14.37
C ASN A 79 25.86 -9.27 -15.89
N GLY A 80 27.00 -8.93 -16.50
CA GLY A 80 27.24 -9.20 -17.93
C GLY A 80 26.50 -8.28 -18.90
N GLY A 81 25.95 -7.15 -18.44
CA GLY A 81 25.33 -6.13 -19.30
C GLY A 81 23.87 -6.39 -19.69
N MET A 82 23.27 -7.48 -19.17
CA MET A 82 21.84 -7.73 -19.30
C MET A 82 21.09 -7.08 -18.13
N PRO A 83 19.98 -6.34 -18.38
CA PRO A 83 19.11 -5.88 -17.29
C PRO A 83 18.49 -7.07 -16.56
N GLU A 84 18.53 -7.02 -15.23
CA GLU A 84 17.90 -8.01 -14.35
C GLU A 84 16.57 -7.48 -13.80
N VAL A 85 15.60 -8.37 -13.64
CA VAL A 85 14.31 -8.07 -13.05
C VAL A 85 14.44 -8.00 -11.53
N VAL A 86 14.03 -6.87 -10.96
CA VAL A 86 13.89 -6.71 -9.51
C VAL A 86 12.51 -7.22 -9.13
N GLY A 87 12.47 -8.32 -8.39
CA GLY A 87 11.20 -8.90 -7.96
C GLY A 87 10.72 -8.39 -6.61
N PHE A 88 9.53 -8.85 -6.23
CA PHE A 88 8.81 -8.48 -5.03
C PHE A 88 8.58 -9.72 -4.18
N ASP A 89 9.10 -9.72 -2.96
CA ASP A 89 8.80 -10.76 -1.98
C ASP A 89 7.42 -10.50 -1.39
N THR A 90 6.40 -11.06 -2.03
CA THR A 90 5.01 -10.92 -1.60
C THR A 90 4.60 -11.99 -0.59
N LEU A 91 5.54 -12.79 -0.07
CA LEU A 91 5.22 -13.85 0.85
C LEU A 91 4.67 -13.25 2.16
N THR A 92 3.40 -13.51 2.43
CA THR A 92 2.74 -13.17 3.69
C THR A 92 2.38 -14.43 4.47
N LYS A 93 1.90 -14.27 5.71
CA LYS A 93 1.40 -15.39 6.52
C LYS A 93 0.23 -16.13 5.86
N ASP A 94 -0.55 -15.44 5.04
CA ASP A 94 -1.78 -15.94 4.42
C ASP A 94 -1.56 -16.47 2.99
N GLY A 95 -0.30 -16.52 2.54
CA GLY A 95 0.10 -16.93 1.20
C GLY A 95 0.91 -15.85 0.47
N GLY A 96 1.28 -16.13 -0.78
CA GLY A 96 2.11 -15.24 -1.61
C GLY A 96 3.31 -15.99 -2.19
N GLY A 97 4.26 -15.23 -2.73
CA GLY A 97 5.49 -15.78 -3.29
C GLY A 97 6.40 -14.68 -3.83
N PHE A 98 7.21 -15.04 -4.81
CA PHE A 98 8.06 -14.08 -5.50
C PHE A 98 7.38 -13.64 -6.80
N GLU A 99 7.14 -12.33 -6.95
CA GLU A 99 6.52 -11.76 -8.15
C GLU A 99 7.51 -10.88 -8.91
N ASP A 100 7.56 -11.01 -10.24
CA ASP A 100 8.42 -10.19 -11.11
C ASP A 100 7.85 -8.79 -11.38
N THR A 101 6.58 -8.57 -11.02
CA THR A 101 5.85 -7.33 -11.26
C THR A 101 4.95 -7.02 -10.08
N ILE A 102 4.58 -5.75 -9.93
CA ILE A 102 3.53 -5.34 -8.99
C ILE A 102 2.48 -4.51 -9.74
N ARG A 103 1.23 -4.46 -9.28
CA ARG A 103 0.15 -3.77 -9.99
C ARG A 103 -0.80 -3.03 -9.06
N ASP A 104 -1.41 -1.99 -9.61
CA ASP A 104 -2.65 -1.44 -9.10
C ASP A 104 -3.83 -2.36 -9.44
N ASP A 105 -4.96 -2.18 -8.76
CA ASP A 105 -6.21 -2.91 -9.00
C ASP A 105 -7.38 -1.92 -8.88
N PRO A 106 -7.68 -1.17 -9.95
CA PRO A 106 -8.85 -0.33 -10.01
C PRO A 106 -10.10 -1.21 -10.19
N HIS A 107 -11.10 -0.99 -9.35
CA HIS A 107 -12.41 -1.60 -9.52
C HIS A 107 -13.34 -0.72 -10.35
N THR A 108 -13.34 0.60 -10.19
CA THR A 108 -13.86 1.57 -11.16
C THR A 108 -12.95 2.80 -11.15
N GLY A 109 -13.15 3.79 -12.02
CA GLY A 109 -12.40 5.05 -11.89
C GLY A 109 -12.58 5.72 -10.51
N GLU A 110 -13.74 5.48 -9.88
CA GLU A 110 -14.13 6.04 -8.58
C GLU A 110 -13.73 5.14 -7.40
N ASP A 111 -13.33 3.89 -7.67
CA ASP A 111 -12.92 2.90 -6.66
C ASP A 111 -11.62 2.19 -7.07
N VAL A 112 -10.57 2.42 -6.29
CA VAL A 112 -9.32 1.65 -6.36
C VAL A 112 -9.21 0.70 -5.18
N VAL A 113 -9.13 -0.61 -5.48
CA VAL A 113 -8.95 -1.70 -4.50
C VAL A 113 -7.50 -1.79 -4.07
N ARG A 114 -6.56 -1.74 -5.02
CA ARG A 114 -5.12 -1.78 -4.75
C ARG A 114 -4.42 -0.55 -5.30
N SER A 115 -3.62 0.11 -4.47
CA SER A 115 -2.75 1.20 -4.89
C SER A 115 -1.29 0.93 -4.53
N VAL A 116 -0.38 1.19 -5.46
CA VAL A 116 1.06 1.01 -5.41
C VAL A 116 1.75 2.35 -5.65
N ARG A 117 2.69 2.72 -4.78
CA ARG A 117 3.48 3.95 -4.91
C ARG A 117 4.96 3.69 -4.71
N PHE A 118 5.74 4.01 -5.74
CA PHE A 118 7.20 4.11 -5.62
C PHE A 118 7.56 5.42 -4.91
N VAL A 119 8.38 5.34 -3.87
CA VAL A 119 8.68 6.45 -2.97
C VAL A 119 10.17 6.45 -2.63
N ARG A 120 10.81 7.62 -2.69
CA ARG A 120 12.07 7.85 -1.96
C ARG A 120 11.75 8.39 -0.58
N GLY A 121 12.50 7.97 0.43
CA GLY A 121 12.36 8.56 1.76
C GLY A 121 13.32 7.95 2.75
N LYS A 122 12.91 7.91 4.02
CA LYS A 122 13.68 7.29 5.10
C LYS A 122 12.81 6.41 5.98
N ILE A 123 13.35 5.25 6.35
CA ILE A 123 12.84 4.36 7.41
C ILE A 123 13.82 4.41 8.56
N ASP A 124 13.38 4.84 9.74
CA ASP A 124 14.22 4.97 10.94
C ASP A 124 15.52 5.75 10.68
N GLY A 125 15.40 6.81 9.86
CA GLY A 125 16.51 7.67 9.45
C GLY A 125 17.37 7.13 8.30
N GLN A 126 17.18 5.86 7.87
CA GLN A 126 17.93 5.26 6.77
C GLN A 126 17.28 5.56 5.42
N PRO A 127 17.98 6.21 4.48
CA PRO A 127 17.44 6.50 3.17
C PRO A 127 17.23 5.23 2.35
N GLY A 128 16.25 5.26 1.46
CA GLY A 128 16.01 4.16 0.53
C GLY A 128 14.94 4.48 -0.51
N THR A 129 14.78 3.52 -1.41
CA THR A 129 13.63 3.44 -2.31
C THR A 129 12.68 2.38 -1.77
N PHE A 130 11.41 2.75 -1.71
CA PHE A 130 10.35 1.96 -1.13
C PHE A 130 9.18 1.83 -2.10
N VAL A 131 8.39 0.79 -1.89
CA VAL A 131 7.09 0.63 -2.54
C VAL A 131 6.04 0.55 -1.43
N PHE A 132 5.13 1.51 -1.41
CA PHE A 132 4.00 1.53 -0.50
C PHE A 132 2.81 0.93 -1.22
N VAL A 133 2.19 -0.07 -0.61
CA VAL A 133 0.99 -0.73 -1.12
C VAL A 133 -0.12 -0.57 -0.10
N ALA A 134 -1.29 -0.14 -0.57
CA ALA A 134 -2.55 -0.24 0.16
C ALA A 134 -3.47 -1.19 -0.60
N GLN A 135 -3.99 -2.18 0.10
CA GLN A 135 -4.94 -3.15 -0.42
C GLN A 135 -6.20 -3.11 0.43
N ARG A 136 -7.33 -2.77 -0.20
CA ARG A 136 -8.64 -2.90 0.43
C ARG A 136 -8.96 -4.37 0.63
N GLY A 137 -9.38 -4.71 1.84
CA GLY A 137 -9.92 -6.03 2.13
C GLY A 137 -11.28 -6.25 1.47
N PHE A 138 -11.76 -7.48 1.53
CA PHE A 138 -13.12 -7.84 1.13
C PHE A 138 -14.02 -7.92 2.36
N ASP A 139 -15.16 -7.21 2.34
CA ASP A 139 -16.24 -7.44 3.30
C ASP A 139 -17.40 -8.17 2.57
N PRO A 140 -17.73 -9.41 2.97
CA PRO A 140 -18.80 -10.18 2.34
C PRO A 140 -20.21 -9.61 2.58
N GLU A 141 -20.43 -8.81 3.62
CA GLU A 141 -21.73 -8.18 3.90
C GLU A 141 -21.97 -6.95 3.03
N GLU A 142 -20.92 -6.18 2.73
CA GLU A 142 -21.02 -4.98 1.88
C GLU A 142 -20.78 -5.26 0.39
N GLY A 143 -20.00 -6.30 0.06
CA GLY A 143 -19.64 -6.64 -1.32
C GLY A 143 -18.55 -5.72 -1.91
N ILE A 144 -18.39 -5.80 -3.24
CA ILE A 144 -17.49 -4.91 -3.99
C ILE A 144 -18.36 -4.11 -4.98
N PRO A 145 -18.35 -2.75 -4.94
CA PRO A 145 -17.52 -1.90 -4.07
C PRO A 145 -18.24 -1.55 -2.76
N GLY A 146 -17.68 -1.95 -1.60
CA GLY A 146 -18.19 -1.57 -0.27
C GLY A 146 -17.05 -1.23 0.71
N PRO A 147 -17.16 -0.14 1.51
CA PRO A 147 -16.11 0.27 2.44
C PRO A 147 -15.46 -0.88 3.21
N SER A 148 -14.12 -0.95 3.22
CA SER A 148 -13.40 -2.04 3.91
C SER A 148 -12.14 -1.57 4.60
N LEU A 149 -11.66 -2.33 5.58
CA LEU A 149 -10.34 -2.09 6.16
C LEU A 149 -9.25 -2.31 5.11
N VAL A 150 -8.15 -1.58 5.27
CA VAL A 150 -7.03 -1.58 4.32
C VAL A 150 -5.81 -2.21 4.98
N ASP A 151 -5.23 -3.18 4.30
CA ASP A 151 -3.93 -3.74 4.63
C ASP A 151 -2.84 -2.96 3.88
N TYR A 152 -1.85 -2.48 4.63
CA TYR A 152 -0.69 -1.77 4.13
C TYR A 152 0.52 -2.69 4.11
N THR A 153 1.27 -2.67 3.02
CA THR A 153 2.61 -3.28 2.95
C THR A 153 3.60 -2.24 2.45
N VAL A 154 4.69 -2.05 3.18
CA VAL A 154 5.82 -1.24 2.73
C VAL A 154 6.96 -2.17 2.39
N TYR A 155 7.43 -2.09 1.16
CA TYR A 155 8.61 -2.81 0.69
C TYR A 155 9.81 -1.90 0.66
N ARG A 156 10.99 -2.44 0.96
CA ARG A 156 12.28 -1.79 0.79
C ARG A 156 13.08 -2.53 -0.28
N LEU A 157 13.71 -1.76 -1.17
CA LEU A 157 14.71 -2.33 -2.07
C LEU A 157 15.94 -2.76 -1.28
N VAL A 158 16.30 -4.03 -1.38
CA VAL A 158 17.47 -4.66 -0.75
C VAL A 158 18.23 -5.51 -1.77
N PRO A 159 19.54 -5.71 -1.59
CA PRO A 159 20.27 -6.73 -2.33
C PRO A 159 19.69 -8.12 -2.06
N GLY A 160 19.72 -9.00 -3.05
CA GLY A 160 19.38 -10.42 -2.86
C GLY A 160 20.36 -11.12 -1.94
N GLU A 161 19.86 -11.99 -1.07
CA GLU A 161 20.68 -12.61 0.00
C GLU A 161 21.38 -13.91 -0.44
N ASP A 162 20.87 -14.62 -1.46
CA ASP A 162 21.28 -16.00 -1.77
C ASP A 162 21.70 -16.24 -3.23
N VAL A 163 22.67 -17.15 -3.42
CA VAL A 163 23.07 -17.66 -4.73
C VAL A 163 21.88 -18.38 -5.38
N GLY A 164 21.47 -17.92 -6.56
CA GLY A 164 20.30 -18.45 -7.29
C GLY A 164 19.01 -17.66 -7.09
N THR A 165 19.05 -16.56 -6.33
CA THR A 165 17.96 -15.57 -6.25
C THR A 165 18.26 -14.34 -7.14
N THR A 166 17.30 -13.44 -7.31
CA THR A 166 17.54 -12.17 -8.03
C THR A 166 18.58 -11.31 -7.28
N SER A 167 19.39 -10.53 -7.98
CA SER A 167 20.43 -9.69 -7.37
C SER A 167 19.86 -8.56 -6.50
N ASP A 168 18.64 -8.10 -6.78
CA ASP A 168 17.95 -7.04 -6.04
C ASP A 168 16.47 -7.37 -5.95
N MET A 169 15.85 -7.14 -4.79
CA MET A 169 14.43 -7.36 -4.59
C MET A 169 13.79 -6.34 -3.64
N PHE A 170 12.48 -6.20 -3.76
CA PHE A 170 11.64 -5.50 -2.81
C PHE A 170 11.17 -6.46 -1.72
N GLN A 171 11.70 -6.28 -0.50
CA GLN A 171 11.35 -7.09 0.67
C GLN A 171 10.40 -6.31 1.59
N PRO A 172 9.35 -6.93 2.15
CA PRO A 172 8.43 -6.26 3.06
C PRO A 172 9.15 -5.93 4.37
N VAL A 173 9.05 -4.67 4.79
CA VAL A 173 9.62 -4.15 6.04
C VAL A 173 8.56 -3.68 7.02
N GLU A 174 7.35 -3.36 6.55
CA GLU A 174 6.22 -3.00 7.40
C GLU A 174 4.95 -3.64 6.83
N THR A 175 4.13 -4.17 7.73
CA THR A 175 2.75 -4.56 7.45
C THR A 175 1.87 -3.98 8.54
N ALA A 176 0.81 -3.29 8.18
CA ALA A 176 -0.13 -2.69 9.13
C ALA A 176 -1.56 -2.79 8.57
N ARG A 177 -2.56 -2.62 9.43
CA ARG A 177 -3.97 -2.56 9.03
C ARG A 177 -4.60 -1.26 9.51
N SER A 178 -5.46 -0.67 8.68
CA SER A 178 -6.20 0.53 9.06
C SER A 178 -7.19 0.26 10.20
N ALA A 179 -7.43 1.27 11.05
CA ALA A 179 -8.52 1.24 12.05
C ALA A 179 -9.86 1.70 11.46
N THR A 180 -9.84 2.41 10.34
CA THR A 180 -11.03 2.91 9.64
C THR A 180 -11.19 2.22 8.29
N ARG A 181 -12.43 2.20 7.80
CA ARG A 181 -12.77 1.64 6.50
C ARG A 181 -12.55 2.70 5.42
N PHE A 182 -12.23 2.26 4.21
CA PHE A 182 -12.03 3.11 3.05
C PHE A 182 -12.80 2.54 1.86
N CYS A 183 -13.29 3.44 1.01
CA CYS A 183 -13.79 3.11 -0.32
C CYS A 183 -12.69 3.27 -1.39
N HIS A 184 -11.54 3.85 -1.05
CA HIS A 184 -10.46 4.07 -2.01
C HIS A 184 -9.06 3.90 -1.40
N ALA A 185 -8.24 2.99 -1.95
CA ALA A 185 -6.91 2.67 -1.43
C ALA A 185 -5.94 3.87 -1.42
N GLU A 186 -6.03 4.78 -2.40
CA GLU A 186 -5.20 5.99 -2.41
C GLU A 186 -5.48 6.94 -1.24
N LYS A 187 -6.75 7.08 -0.83
CA LYS A 187 -7.11 7.90 0.34
C LYS A 187 -6.54 7.28 1.62
N ALA A 188 -6.50 5.95 1.69
CA ALA A 188 -5.84 5.24 2.77
C ALA A 188 -4.32 5.53 2.83
N LEU A 189 -3.61 5.53 1.69
CA LEU A 189 -2.19 5.92 1.63
C LEU A 189 -1.97 7.39 2.01
N LEU A 190 -2.87 8.28 1.57
CA LEU A 190 -2.82 9.69 1.95
C LEU A 190 -3.00 9.87 3.46
N GLN A 191 -3.97 9.20 4.06
CA GLN A 191 -4.26 9.32 5.49
C GLN A 191 -3.16 8.69 6.36
N GLN A 192 -2.65 7.51 5.98
CA GLN A 192 -1.66 6.76 6.77
C GLN A 192 -0.24 7.32 6.63
N TYR A 193 0.15 7.69 5.41
CA TYR A 193 1.55 8.02 5.08
C TYR A 193 1.73 9.42 4.48
N GLY A 194 0.66 10.18 4.26
CA GLY A 194 0.73 11.50 3.64
C GLY A 194 1.10 11.44 2.15
N LEU A 195 0.97 10.28 1.50
CA LEU A 195 1.29 10.14 0.08
C LEU A 195 0.17 10.75 -0.77
N PRO A 196 0.47 11.70 -1.67
CA PRO A 196 -0.55 12.36 -2.47
C PRO A 196 -1.26 11.40 -3.42
N LEU A 197 -2.51 11.73 -3.74
CA LEU A 197 -3.32 11.04 -4.73
C LEU A 197 -2.67 11.13 -6.11
N THR A 198 -2.90 10.13 -6.97
CA THR A 198 -2.49 10.22 -8.37
C THR A 198 -3.33 11.25 -9.13
N ARG A 199 -2.82 11.69 -10.27
CA ARG A 199 -3.58 12.57 -11.18
C ARG A 199 -4.83 11.92 -11.74
N SER A 200 -4.87 10.59 -11.78
CA SER A 200 -5.98 9.77 -12.28
C SER A 200 -7.01 9.45 -11.21
N TYR A 201 -6.84 9.93 -9.97
CA TYR A 201 -7.83 9.78 -8.93
C TYR A 201 -9.18 10.37 -9.36
N ALA A 202 -10.23 9.56 -9.38
CA ALA A 202 -11.59 10.01 -9.69
C ALA A 202 -12.61 9.61 -8.61
N GLY A 203 -12.17 9.19 -7.42
CA GLY A 203 -13.05 8.90 -6.28
C GLY A 203 -13.64 10.15 -5.61
N PRO A 204 -14.60 9.97 -4.68
CA PRO A 204 -15.19 11.04 -3.86
C PRO A 204 -14.16 11.87 -3.08
N ASP A 205 -14.36 13.20 -3.01
CA ASP A 205 -13.49 14.08 -2.21
C ASP A 205 -13.87 14.10 -0.72
N THR A 206 -13.75 12.93 -0.10
CA THR A 206 -13.92 12.73 1.35
C THR A 206 -12.64 12.17 1.95
N ALA A 207 -12.62 11.99 3.27
CA ALA A 207 -11.42 11.51 3.97
C ALA A 207 -11.10 10.05 3.62
N ASP A 208 -12.12 9.21 3.46
CA ASP A 208 -12.05 7.78 3.23
C ASP A 208 -12.34 7.37 1.77
N GLY A 209 -12.71 8.34 0.93
CA GLY A 209 -13.06 8.13 -0.48
C GLY A 209 -14.44 7.53 -0.66
N CYS A 210 -15.28 7.53 0.38
CA CYS A 210 -16.72 7.27 0.31
C CYS A 210 -17.45 8.63 0.24
#